data_AF-A0AA43ED88-F1
#
_entry.id   AF-A0AA43ED88-F1
#
_cell.length_a   1.000
_cell.length_b   1.000
_cell.length_c   1.000
_cell.angle_alpha   90.00
_cell.angle_beta   90.00
_cell.angle_gamma   90.00
#
_symmetry.space_group_name_H-M   'P 1'
#
loop_
_entity.id
_entity.type
_entity.pdbx_description
1 polymer ?
#
loop_
_entity_poly.entity_id
_entity_poly.type
_entity_poly.pdbx_seq_one_letter_code
_entity_poly.pdbx_strand_id
1 'polypeptide(L)'
;MSITRRSLFLTAMLAATVAGCGSEDPTRFGRPPVVNSYAPTDRHLSAFVGDTLRFSVRATDPDRDAVTTAFTVDGGMAGVGAPWFYAVLDTGCVTVRGSVSDGEFVSYIEWTVERHQPINYPPAIGAIQPIEPSPTLIIGNSMSFAIVASDPDEDELAYTFTVNDSLVSDTRQFSYLASSIGSKLVRATVTDGELYASHEWNLRVTTIPDTIAPARVEITGSGTGNEPGEVYVAWTAVGRDGMLGVPSEYQVRTAPNPILTEGDWTRGSQRPGVPAPAQPGTPMSMMVGGLLPARTTYLAVRAIDDFGNISPLGDSPVAVTRGMRVSGSVVNTETGLPVEGAVVRIGLFTTGTAPDGSWTLSELPPIDDLLNAGDTPPTGVGEYFDLSLPYVVTHLAVTPLYVIPNRALGTANYADFLQFFRSMTDVAGNPFGTKQRRWELPIDLYVRAYEKDGLDYKETVERVAAEFDAILGTQVFNVSTNRTGTGVETIYLDGLFQDNYGVKEWTSDWYPYLALIEFRTVYTPATAHVLERTIRHELGHALGLNHSSSYTHLMVGGVAPQVNQFSEDEIAVIRCLYNIPRGFDNRLFLRR
;
A
#
# COMPACT_ATOMS: atom_id res chain seq x y z
N MET A 1 -25.72 13.24 62.75
CA MET A 1 -26.88 14.09 63.09
C MET A 1 -27.68 14.30 61.80
N SER A 2 -28.95 13.91 61.82
CA SER A 2 -29.86 13.83 60.66
C SER A 2 -30.14 15.19 60.03
N ILE A 3 -30.04 15.29 58.68
CA ILE A 3 -30.80 16.26 57.88
C ILE A 3 -31.24 15.59 56.56
N THR A 4 -32.47 15.06 56.61
CA THR A 4 -33.52 14.99 55.57
C THR A 4 -33.18 15.30 54.10
N ARG A 5 -33.27 14.26 53.25
CA ARG A 5 -33.56 14.37 51.81
C ARG A 5 -35.05 14.70 51.62
N ARG A 6 -35.37 15.82 50.97
CA ARG A 6 -36.67 16.03 50.32
C ARG A 6 -36.53 15.67 48.84
N SER A 7 -37.09 14.54 48.47
CA SER A 7 -37.33 14.12 47.09
C SER A 7 -38.49 14.93 46.52
N LEU A 8 -38.21 15.76 45.50
CA LEU A 8 -39.26 16.23 44.59
C LEU A 8 -39.46 15.14 43.53
N PHE A 9 -40.65 14.56 43.53
CA PHE A 9 -41.17 13.75 42.44
C PHE A 9 -41.32 14.63 41.20
N LEU A 10 -40.58 14.32 40.13
CA LEU A 10 -40.98 14.69 38.78
C LEU A 10 -41.45 13.43 38.07
N THR A 11 -42.69 13.50 37.62
CA THR A 11 -43.53 12.45 37.07
C THR A 11 -42.83 11.77 35.89
N ALA A 12 -42.39 10.52 36.09
CA ALA A 12 -42.03 9.64 35.00
C ALA A 12 -43.32 9.27 34.23
N MET A 13 -43.52 9.85 33.04
CA MET A 13 -44.42 9.25 32.06
C MET A 13 -43.73 7.98 31.56
N LEU A 14 -44.12 6.86 32.17
CA LEU A 14 -43.83 5.53 31.70
C LEU A 14 -44.67 5.29 30.43
N ALA A 15 -44.11 5.60 29.25
CA ALA A 15 -44.64 5.04 28.01
C ALA A 15 -44.08 3.63 27.87
N ALA A 16 -44.92 2.65 28.18
CA ALA A 16 -44.66 1.24 27.98
C ALA A 16 -44.24 0.98 26.52
N THR A 17 -43.05 0.43 26.31
CA THR A 17 -42.68 -0.21 25.05
C THR A 17 -43.49 -1.50 24.93
N VAL A 18 -44.68 -1.39 24.35
CA VAL A 18 -45.35 -2.54 23.75
C VAL A 18 -44.56 -2.85 22.48
N ALA A 19 -43.86 -3.98 22.48
CA ALA A 19 -43.33 -4.57 21.25
C ALA A 19 -44.51 -4.94 20.35
N GLY A 20 -44.84 -4.03 19.43
CA GLY A 20 -45.89 -4.19 18.44
C GLY A 20 -45.26 -4.14 17.04
N CYS A 21 -45.60 -5.14 16.24
CA CYS A 21 -45.29 -5.32 14.83
C CYS A 21 -45.35 -4.01 13.99
N GLY A 22 -44.35 -3.77 13.13
CA GLY A 22 -44.41 -2.90 11.94
C GLY A 22 -43.91 -1.44 12.09
N SER A 23 -42.62 -1.20 11.92
CA SER A 23 -42.05 0.16 11.76
C SER A 23 -42.00 0.66 10.30
N GLU A 24 -42.52 -0.11 9.35
CA GLU A 24 -42.49 0.22 7.92
C GLU A 24 -43.89 0.30 7.29
N ASP A 25 -44.91 0.72 8.04
CA ASP A 25 -46.22 1.04 7.46
C ASP A 25 -46.23 2.49 6.94
N PRO A 26 -46.30 2.73 5.61
CA PRO A 26 -46.32 4.07 5.02
C PRO A 26 -47.66 4.80 5.20
N THR A 27 -48.66 4.19 5.84
CA THR A 27 -50.01 4.78 6.02
C THR A 27 -50.21 5.51 7.36
N ARG A 28 -49.20 5.49 8.25
CA ARG A 28 -49.26 6.14 9.57
C ARG A 28 -48.74 7.58 9.50
N PHE A 29 -49.59 8.56 9.83
CA PHE A 29 -49.22 9.97 10.00
C PHE A 29 -48.72 10.26 11.43
N GLY A 30 -47.75 11.17 11.57
CA GLY A 30 -47.18 11.62 12.85
C GLY A 30 -46.04 10.73 13.34
N ARG A 31 -45.11 10.38 12.45
CA ARG A 31 -43.92 9.57 12.73
C ARG A 31 -42.76 10.48 13.13
N PRO A 32 -41.99 10.15 14.18
CA PRO A 32 -40.91 11.01 14.64
C PRO A 32 -39.77 11.09 13.59
N PRO A 33 -38.98 12.18 13.60
CA PRO A 33 -37.81 12.32 12.76
C PRO A 33 -36.83 11.15 12.95
N VAL A 34 -36.22 10.66 11.88
CA VAL A 34 -35.23 9.57 11.95
C VAL A 34 -33.84 10.16 11.75
N VAL A 35 -32.95 9.99 12.73
CA VAL A 35 -31.55 10.42 12.61
C VAL A 35 -30.81 9.52 11.62
N ASN A 36 -30.44 10.07 10.46
CA ASN A 36 -29.71 9.35 9.40
C ASN A 36 -28.21 9.31 9.65
N SER A 37 -27.64 10.41 10.19
CA SER A 37 -26.22 10.51 10.49
C SER A 37 -25.94 11.55 11.56
N TYR A 38 -24.84 11.36 12.28
CA TYR A 38 -24.39 12.29 13.30
C TYR A 38 -22.87 12.29 13.37
N ALA A 39 -22.30 13.40 13.84
CA ALA A 39 -20.88 13.58 14.08
C ALA A 39 -20.68 14.28 15.43
N PRO A 40 -19.68 13.89 16.23
CA PRO A 40 -18.78 12.73 16.05
C PRO A 40 -19.52 11.38 16.08
N THR A 41 -18.97 10.35 15.42
CA THR A 41 -19.58 9.01 15.43
C THR A 41 -19.36 8.29 16.77
N ASP A 42 -18.22 8.55 17.42
CA ASP A 42 -17.96 8.07 18.78
C ASP A 42 -18.87 8.79 19.77
N ARG A 43 -19.42 8.03 20.72
CA ARG A 43 -20.43 8.50 21.69
C ARG A 43 -19.82 8.87 23.04
N HIS A 44 -18.55 8.53 23.23
CA HIS A 44 -17.72 8.92 24.37
C HIS A 44 -16.51 9.65 23.80
N LEU A 45 -16.39 10.93 24.15
CA LEU A 45 -15.36 11.83 23.67
C LEU A 45 -14.50 12.26 24.85
N SER A 46 -13.20 12.37 24.62
CA SER A 46 -12.27 13.01 25.57
C SER A 46 -11.75 14.27 24.91
N ALA A 47 -11.69 15.37 25.67
CA ALA A 47 -11.22 16.66 25.21
C ALA A 47 -10.53 17.42 26.34
N PHE A 48 -9.70 18.40 26.00
CA PHE A 48 -8.99 19.24 26.96
C PHE A 48 -9.58 20.64 27.01
N VAL A 49 -9.40 21.34 28.15
CA VAL A 49 -9.76 22.75 28.27
C VAL A 49 -9.03 23.55 27.18
N GLY A 50 -9.77 24.29 26.36
CA GLY A 50 -9.29 25.00 25.17
C GLY A 50 -9.79 24.40 23.85
N ASP A 51 -10.14 23.10 23.82
CA ASP A 51 -10.62 22.43 22.61
C ASP A 51 -11.97 22.97 22.14
N THR A 52 -12.24 22.82 20.83
CA THR A 52 -13.56 23.05 20.26
C THR A 52 -14.05 21.80 19.52
N LEU A 53 -15.06 21.13 20.08
CA LEU A 53 -15.68 19.95 19.48
C LEU A 53 -16.79 20.36 18.51
N ARG A 54 -16.89 19.70 17.36
CA ARG A 54 -17.93 19.95 16.36
C ARG A 54 -18.97 18.85 16.36
N PHE A 55 -20.21 19.21 16.67
CA PHE A 55 -21.36 18.31 16.65
C PHE A 55 -22.26 18.57 15.45
N SER A 56 -22.82 17.51 14.86
CA SER A 56 -23.80 17.61 13.78
C SER A 56 -24.78 16.46 13.89
N VAL A 57 -26.06 16.73 13.64
CA VAL A 57 -27.10 15.71 13.52
C VAL A 57 -27.85 15.99 12.23
N ARG A 58 -28.00 14.97 11.38
CA ARG A 58 -28.84 15.00 10.20
C ARG A 58 -29.95 13.98 10.38
N ALA A 59 -31.18 14.42 10.25
CA ALA A 59 -32.36 13.59 10.32
C ALA A 59 -33.28 13.88 9.13
N THR A 60 -34.13 12.92 8.81
CA THR A 60 -35.22 13.05 7.84
C THR A 60 -36.50 12.63 8.52
N ASP A 61 -37.57 13.37 8.26
CA ASP A 61 -38.89 12.99 8.73
C ASP A 61 -39.58 12.03 7.73
N PRO A 62 -40.07 10.85 8.16
CA PRO A 62 -40.80 9.93 7.28
C PRO A 62 -42.08 10.52 6.64
N ASP A 63 -42.70 11.51 7.28
CA ASP A 63 -43.88 12.24 6.80
C ASP A 63 -43.50 13.50 6.00
N ARG A 64 -42.19 13.77 5.87
CA ARG A 64 -41.59 14.91 5.17
C ARG A 64 -41.88 16.27 5.82
N ASP A 65 -42.13 16.27 7.12
CA ASP A 65 -42.22 17.49 7.91
C ASP A 65 -40.86 18.19 8.03
N ALA A 66 -40.90 19.51 8.23
CA ALA A 66 -39.71 20.32 8.37
C ALA A 66 -39.07 20.08 9.74
N VAL A 67 -37.80 19.66 9.75
CA VAL A 67 -37.09 19.36 10.99
C VAL A 67 -36.17 20.50 11.43
N THR A 68 -36.09 20.71 12.74
CA THR A 68 -35.19 21.67 13.39
C THR A 68 -34.23 20.96 14.32
N THR A 69 -32.98 21.41 14.38
CA THR A 69 -31.95 20.80 15.23
C THR A 69 -31.54 21.75 16.34
N ALA A 70 -31.37 21.20 17.55
CA ALA A 70 -30.91 21.94 18.71
C ALA A 70 -29.99 21.09 19.59
N PHE A 71 -29.05 21.72 20.28
CA PHE A 71 -28.07 21.07 21.13
C PHE A 71 -28.19 21.54 22.57
N THR A 72 -28.17 20.61 23.51
CA THR A 72 -28.10 20.90 24.95
C THR A 72 -26.83 20.32 25.55
N VAL A 73 -26.34 20.93 26.63
CA VAL A 73 -25.26 20.43 27.49
C VAL A 73 -25.82 20.29 28.90
N ASP A 74 -25.79 19.08 29.45
CA ASP A 74 -26.41 18.71 30.75
C ASP A 74 -27.86 19.19 30.90
N GLY A 75 -28.60 19.14 29.78
CA GLY A 75 -30.01 19.57 29.71
C GLY A 75 -30.24 21.06 29.51
N GLY A 76 -29.20 21.91 29.62
CA GLY A 76 -29.27 23.33 29.30
C GLY A 76 -29.14 23.62 27.80
N MET A 77 -29.92 24.54 27.26
CA MET A 77 -29.85 24.93 25.84
C MET A 77 -28.48 25.53 25.51
N ALA A 78 -27.77 24.97 24.52
CA ALA A 78 -26.40 25.34 24.19
C ALA A 78 -26.23 25.83 22.74
N GLY A 79 -27.07 25.39 21.81
CA GLY A 79 -27.03 25.86 20.42
C GLY A 79 -28.21 25.40 19.57
N VAL A 80 -28.37 26.03 18.40
CA VAL A 80 -29.38 25.67 17.39
C VAL A 80 -28.73 25.55 16.01
N GLY A 81 -29.26 24.67 15.17
CA GLY A 81 -28.72 24.35 13.85
C GLY A 81 -27.54 23.37 13.90
N ALA A 82 -27.20 22.79 12.74
CA ALA A 82 -26.08 21.86 12.59
C ALA A 82 -25.19 22.27 11.40
N PRO A 83 -23.85 22.29 11.55
CA PRO A 83 -23.09 21.88 12.74
C PRO A 83 -23.11 22.92 13.87
N TRP A 84 -22.96 22.45 15.11
CA TRP A 84 -22.75 23.26 16.31
C TRP A 84 -21.34 23.02 16.87
N PHE A 85 -20.73 24.04 17.45
CA PHE A 85 -19.39 23.98 18.01
C PHE A 85 -19.45 24.19 19.54
N TYR A 86 -18.84 23.26 20.26
CA TYR A 86 -18.76 23.24 21.72
C TYR A 86 -17.33 23.55 22.16
N ALA A 87 -17.13 24.74 22.76
CA ALA A 87 -15.86 25.10 23.38
C ALA A 87 -15.75 24.46 24.78
N VAL A 88 -14.65 23.78 25.03
CA VAL A 88 -14.34 23.16 26.33
C VAL A 88 -13.64 24.20 27.19
N LEU A 89 -14.31 24.74 28.19
CA LEU A 89 -13.78 25.85 29.01
C LEU A 89 -13.40 25.43 30.44
N ASP A 90 -13.76 24.22 30.83
CA ASP A 90 -13.61 23.67 32.18
C ASP A 90 -13.52 22.14 32.13
N THR A 91 -13.09 21.53 33.23
CA THR A 91 -12.93 20.08 33.36
C THR A 91 -14.21 19.38 33.83
N GLY A 92 -14.24 18.05 33.76
CA GLY A 92 -15.34 17.22 34.23
C GLY A 92 -16.13 16.59 33.08
N CYS A 93 -17.15 15.82 33.41
CA CYS A 93 -17.93 15.07 32.44
C CYS A 93 -19.28 15.73 32.18
N VAL A 94 -19.64 15.92 30.92
CA VAL A 94 -20.92 16.50 30.49
C VAL A 94 -21.61 15.63 29.45
N THR A 95 -22.93 15.70 29.39
CA THR A 95 -23.75 15.08 28.35
C THR A 95 -24.17 16.12 27.32
N VAL A 96 -23.70 15.97 26.09
CA VAL A 96 -24.14 16.77 24.93
C VAL A 96 -25.27 16.04 24.23
N ARG A 97 -26.46 16.61 24.14
CA ARG A 97 -27.59 16.02 23.40
C ARG A 97 -27.91 16.84 22.15
N GLY A 98 -27.80 16.23 20.98
CA GLY A 98 -28.32 16.76 19.72
C GLY A 98 -29.73 16.24 19.47
N SER A 99 -30.71 17.13 19.50
CA SER A 99 -32.14 16.84 19.32
C SER A 99 -32.60 17.34 17.95
N VAL A 100 -33.46 16.56 17.28
CA VAL A 100 -34.14 16.95 16.05
C VAL A 100 -35.64 16.83 16.23
N SER A 101 -36.38 17.88 15.89
CA SER A 101 -37.83 17.96 16.08
C SER A 101 -38.55 18.41 14.82
N ASP A 102 -39.69 17.79 14.53
CA ASP A 102 -40.70 18.17 13.53
C ASP A 102 -41.74 19.17 14.09
N GLY A 103 -41.66 19.51 15.39
CA GLY A 103 -42.62 20.36 16.10
C GLY A 103 -43.60 19.60 17.00
N GLU A 104 -43.72 18.27 16.86
CA GLU A 104 -44.58 17.41 17.68
C GLU A 104 -43.78 16.32 18.41
N PHE A 105 -42.82 15.72 17.72
CA PHE A 105 -41.93 14.68 18.23
C PHE A 105 -40.46 15.14 18.22
N VAL A 106 -39.64 14.43 18.99
CA VAL A 106 -38.21 14.69 19.11
C VAL A 106 -37.45 13.38 19.08
N SER A 107 -36.51 13.27 18.14
CA SER A 107 -35.47 12.25 18.16
C SER A 107 -34.15 12.87 18.57
N TYR A 108 -33.29 12.12 19.25
CA TYR A 108 -32.06 12.67 19.80
C TYR A 108 -30.91 11.69 19.80
N ILE A 109 -29.71 12.26 19.94
CA ILE A 109 -28.45 11.53 20.03
C ILE A 109 -27.59 12.24 21.11
N GLU A 110 -27.01 11.46 22.03
CA GLU A 110 -26.25 11.96 23.20
C GLU A 110 -24.78 11.55 23.24
N TRP A 111 -23.87 12.51 23.29
CA TRP A 111 -22.45 12.25 23.55
C TRP A 111 -22.14 12.47 25.02
N THR A 112 -21.29 11.61 25.57
CA THR A 112 -20.61 11.88 26.83
C THR A 112 -19.26 12.51 26.49
N VAL A 113 -18.94 13.67 27.07
CA VAL A 113 -17.66 14.34 26.88
C VAL A 113 -16.93 14.42 28.21
N GLU A 114 -15.83 13.70 28.34
CA GLU A 114 -14.89 13.84 29.45
C GLU A 114 -13.90 14.95 29.14
N ARG A 115 -13.81 15.95 30.02
CA ARG A 115 -13.02 17.16 29.83
C ARG A 115 -11.89 17.21 30.85
N HIS A 116 -10.65 17.29 30.40
CA HIS A 116 -9.45 17.25 31.23
C HIS A 116 -8.70 18.58 31.20
N GLN A 117 -7.94 18.89 32.26
CA GLN A 117 -6.92 19.94 32.12
C GLN A 117 -5.81 19.39 31.20
N PRO A 118 -5.22 20.22 30.32
CA PRO A 118 -3.99 19.85 29.63
C PRO A 118 -2.93 19.43 30.66
N ILE A 119 -2.20 18.36 30.37
CA ILE A 119 -1.03 17.99 31.17
C ILE A 119 0.13 18.77 30.56
N ASN A 120 0.70 19.71 31.31
CA ASN A 120 1.93 20.38 30.89
C ASN A 120 3.13 19.42 31.03
N TYR A 121 3.90 19.22 29.97
CA TYR A 121 5.11 18.41 29.92
C TYR A 121 6.35 19.29 29.96
N PRO A 122 7.44 18.85 30.61
CA PRO A 122 8.67 19.64 30.60
C PRO A 122 9.25 19.73 29.18
N PRO A 123 10.00 20.81 28.88
CA PRO A 123 10.70 20.95 27.61
C PRO A 123 11.63 19.77 27.31
N ALA A 124 11.72 19.36 26.05
CA ALA A 124 12.60 18.29 25.59
C ALA A 124 13.84 18.85 24.86
N ILE A 125 15.04 18.54 25.37
CA ILE A 125 16.31 18.90 24.73
C ILE A 125 16.59 17.93 23.59
N GLY A 126 16.57 18.42 22.35
CA GLY A 126 16.79 17.63 21.14
C GLY A 126 18.23 17.63 20.63
N ALA A 127 18.96 18.74 20.81
CA ALA A 127 20.37 18.82 20.44
C ALA A 127 21.16 19.76 21.35
N ILE A 128 22.45 19.48 21.47
CA ILE A 128 23.41 20.23 22.29
C ILE A 128 24.66 20.52 21.48
N GLN A 129 25.29 21.67 21.77
CA GLN A 129 26.63 22.01 21.30
C GLN A 129 27.42 22.56 22.50
N PRO A 130 28.65 22.09 22.75
CA PRO A 130 29.27 20.90 22.16
C PRO A 130 28.53 19.61 22.54
N ILE A 131 28.66 18.56 21.72
CA ILE A 131 28.05 17.25 22.00
C ILE A 131 28.79 16.52 23.13
N GLU A 132 30.07 16.83 23.31
CA GLU A 132 30.94 16.23 24.31
C GLU A 132 30.58 16.71 25.72
N PRO A 133 30.40 15.82 26.71
CA PRO A 133 30.01 16.21 28.08
C PRO A 133 31.14 16.88 28.87
N SER A 134 32.39 16.82 28.38
CA SER A 134 33.56 17.39 29.05
C SER A 134 34.54 17.96 28.04
N PRO A 135 34.16 19.04 27.33
CA PRO A 135 34.98 19.63 26.28
C PRO A 135 36.18 20.36 26.91
N THR A 136 37.25 20.54 26.14
CA THR A 136 38.43 21.27 26.61
C THR A 136 38.67 22.54 25.78
N LEU A 137 39.06 23.63 26.45
CA LEU A 137 39.27 24.95 25.84
C LEU A 137 40.59 25.57 26.31
N ILE A 138 41.32 26.20 25.40
CA ILE A 138 42.57 26.91 25.73
C ILE A 138 42.22 28.29 26.29
N ILE A 139 42.92 28.71 27.35
CA ILE A 139 42.79 30.06 27.90
C ILE A 139 43.00 31.13 26.82
N GLY A 140 42.13 32.13 26.80
CA GLY A 140 42.10 33.20 25.79
C GLY A 140 41.24 32.89 24.57
N ASN A 141 40.84 31.63 24.34
CA ASN A 141 39.94 31.25 23.26
C ASN A 141 38.47 31.25 23.71
N SER A 142 37.57 31.22 22.73
CA SER A 142 36.12 31.12 22.96
C SER A 142 35.55 29.78 22.49
N MET A 143 34.53 29.28 23.18
CA MET A 143 33.74 28.11 22.78
C MET A 143 32.26 28.45 22.79
N SER A 144 31.53 28.03 21.75
CA SER A 144 30.09 28.23 21.67
C SER A 144 29.35 27.07 22.34
N PHE A 145 28.44 27.42 23.24
CA PHE A 145 27.46 26.52 23.83
C PHE A 145 26.09 26.84 23.25
N ALA A 146 25.34 25.83 22.84
CA ALA A 146 23.99 25.99 22.32
C ALA A 146 23.11 24.82 22.71
N ILE A 147 21.82 25.08 22.83
CA ILE A 147 20.81 24.06 23.06
C ILE A 147 19.65 24.27 22.09
N VAL A 148 19.17 23.19 21.51
CA VAL A 148 17.94 23.15 20.72
C VAL A 148 16.96 22.30 21.50
N ALA A 149 15.86 22.92 21.90
CA ALA A 149 14.79 22.26 22.63
C ALA A 149 13.46 22.53 21.94
N SER A 150 12.51 21.65 22.19
CA SER A 150 11.11 21.78 21.78
C SER A 150 10.24 21.41 22.97
N ASP A 151 9.10 22.06 23.07
CA ASP A 151 8.10 21.68 24.06
C ASP A 151 7.06 20.74 23.42
N PRO A 152 6.70 19.60 24.04
CA PRO A 152 5.63 18.74 23.55
C PRO A 152 4.27 19.44 23.43
N ASP A 153 4.03 20.47 24.24
CA ASP A 153 2.80 21.26 24.28
C ASP A 153 2.90 22.55 23.45
N GLU A 154 4.03 22.75 22.76
CA GLU A 154 4.36 23.93 21.94
C GLU A 154 4.42 25.26 22.73
N ASP A 155 4.64 25.19 24.05
CA ASP A 155 4.83 26.36 24.91
C ASP A 155 6.07 27.19 24.55
N GLU A 156 6.03 28.49 24.89
CA GLU A 156 7.15 29.40 24.64
C GLU A 156 8.31 29.10 25.60
N LEU A 157 9.49 28.81 25.03
CA LEU A 157 10.66 28.40 25.80
C LEU A 157 11.59 29.56 26.15
N ALA A 158 11.95 29.66 27.42
CA ALA A 158 13.02 30.52 27.93
C ALA A 158 14.29 29.72 28.22
N TYR A 159 15.45 30.35 27.96
CA TYR A 159 16.76 29.70 28.05
C TYR A 159 17.65 30.44 29.03
N THR A 160 18.44 29.72 29.81
CA THR A 160 19.52 30.30 30.62
C THR A 160 20.76 29.43 30.57
N PHE A 161 21.92 30.08 30.59
CA PHE A 161 23.22 29.43 30.76
C PHE A 161 23.91 29.98 31.99
N THR A 162 24.40 29.09 32.86
CA THR A 162 25.29 29.45 33.97
C THR A 162 26.65 28.80 33.83
N VAL A 163 27.68 29.47 34.36
CA VAL A 163 29.03 28.94 34.51
C VAL A 163 29.43 29.02 35.98
N ASN A 164 29.68 27.87 36.61
CA ASN A 164 29.88 27.75 38.06
C ASN A 164 28.75 28.46 38.83
N ASP A 165 27.51 28.15 38.47
CA ASP A 165 26.26 28.70 39.01
C ASP A 165 26.04 30.22 38.80
N SER A 166 26.96 30.92 38.11
CA SER A 166 26.79 32.33 37.74
C SER A 166 26.12 32.45 36.37
N LEU A 167 25.02 33.20 36.26
CA LEU A 167 24.32 33.44 34.99
C LEU A 167 25.24 34.18 34.00
N VAL A 168 25.37 33.65 32.79
CA VAL A 168 26.19 34.23 31.71
C VAL A 168 25.40 34.55 30.44
N SER A 169 24.23 33.93 30.23
CA SER A 169 23.35 34.23 29.11
C SER A 169 21.91 33.80 29.38
N ASP A 170 20.96 34.46 28.75
CA ASP A 170 19.51 34.21 28.73
C ASP A 170 19.00 33.86 27.31
N THR A 171 19.91 33.46 26.42
CA THR A 171 19.57 33.09 25.03
C THR A 171 19.87 31.62 24.78
N ARG A 172 19.35 31.06 23.69
CA ARG A 172 19.56 29.63 23.33
C ARG A 172 21.01 29.23 23.00
N GLN A 173 21.90 30.21 22.89
CA GLN A 173 23.32 29.99 22.61
C GLN A 173 24.19 31.10 23.18
N PHE A 174 25.38 30.79 23.68
CA PHE A 174 26.34 31.79 24.09
C PHE A 174 27.78 31.36 23.78
N SER A 175 28.69 32.33 23.69
CA SER A 175 30.12 32.05 23.51
C SER A 175 30.87 32.31 24.81
N TYR A 176 31.45 31.26 25.40
CA TYR A 176 32.27 31.34 26.59
C TYR A 176 33.71 31.68 26.21
N LEU A 177 34.22 32.85 26.66
CA LEU A 177 35.64 33.22 26.56
C LEU A 177 36.39 32.72 27.80
N ALA A 178 37.38 31.85 27.60
CA ALA A 178 38.18 31.29 28.69
C ALA A 178 39.14 32.32 29.29
N SER A 179 38.86 32.79 30.50
CA SER A 179 39.70 33.78 31.21
C SER A 179 40.52 33.19 32.37
N SER A 180 40.24 31.96 32.78
CA SER A 180 40.96 31.27 33.87
C SER A 180 40.97 29.77 33.65
N ILE A 181 42.11 29.15 33.96
CA ILE A 181 42.26 27.70 33.89
C ILE A 181 41.42 26.96 34.94
N GLY A 182 41.25 25.65 34.73
CA GLY A 182 40.53 24.74 35.63
C GLY A 182 39.18 24.29 35.08
N SER A 183 38.47 23.49 35.87
CA SER A 183 37.15 22.98 35.52
C SER A 183 36.09 24.07 35.69
N LYS A 184 35.17 24.16 34.73
CA LYS A 184 33.98 25.02 34.75
C LYS A 184 32.76 24.13 34.55
N LEU A 185 31.77 24.25 35.42
CA LEU A 185 30.46 23.62 35.21
C LEU A 185 29.59 24.58 34.41
N VAL A 186 29.32 24.25 33.15
CA VAL A 186 28.38 25.00 32.31
C VAL A 186 27.03 24.31 32.40
N ARG A 187 25.98 25.00 32.84
CA ARG A 187 24.61 24.46 32.89
C ARG A 187 23.72 25.24 31.95
N ALA A 188 23.09 24.55 31.00
CA ALA A 188 21.93 25.07 30.26
C ALA A 188 20.66 24.66 30.98
N THR A 189 19.71 25.58 31.13
CA THR A 189 18.36 25.32 31.60
C THR A 189 17.37 25.88 30.59
N VAL A 190 16.41 25.07 30.18
CA VAL A 190 15.29 25.44 29.31
C VAL A 190 14.00 25.23 30.09
N THR A 191 13.11 26.22 30.08
CA THR A 191 11.85 26.21 30.85
C THR A 191 10.72 26.76 30.01
N ASP A 192 9.52 26.21 30.20
CA ASP A 192 8.22 26.68 29.69
C ASP A 192 7.55 27.71 30.65
N GLY A 193 8.22 28.05 31.76
CA GLY A 193 7.68 28.90 32.84
C GLY A 193 7.19 28.14 34.08
N GLU A 194 6.89 26.84 33.98
CA GLU A 194 6.44 26.00 35.11
C GLU A 194 7.37 24.82 35.38
N LEU A 195 7.82 24.14 34.33
CA LEU A 195 8.72 23.00 34.32
C LEU A 195 10.01 23.34 33.57
N TYR A 196 11.03 22.51 33.74
CA TYR A 196 12.32 22.75 33.09
C TYR A 196 13.06 21.45 32.79
N ALA A 197 13.91 21.53 31.77
CA ALA A 197 14.96 20.57 31.50
C ALA A 197 16.33 21.26 31.56
N SER A 198 17.37 20.50 31.91
CA SER A 198 18.72 21.03 31.99
C SER A 198 19.76 20.06 31.44
N HIS A 199 20.89 20.61 31.04
CA HIS A 199 22.07 19.88 30.62
C HIS A 199 23.34 20.52 31.19
N GLU A 200 24.33 19.70 31.53
CA GLU A 200 25.57 20.15 32.13
C GLU A 200 26.80 19.68 31.34
N TRP A 201 27.73 20.60 31.11
CA TRP A 201 29.06 20.31 30.59
C TRP A 201 30.11 20.57 31.68
N ASN A 202 31.08 19.65 31.80
CA ASN A 202 32.27 19.85 32.59
C ASN A 202 33.41 20.40 31.70
N LEU A 203 33.35 21.69 31.37
CA LEU A 203 34.34 22.36 30.54
C LEU A 203 35.70 22.44 31.25
N ARG A 204 36.75 21.90 30.63
CA ARG A 204 38.12 22.01 31.14
C ARG A 204 38.86 23.15 30.44
N VAL A 205 39.39 24.10 31.19
CA VAL A 205 40.22 25.19 30.61
C VAL A 205 41.70 24.95 30.89
N THR A 206 42.53 24.92 29.84
CA THR A 206 43.98 24.62 29.90
C THR A 206 44.84 25.73 29.28
N THR A 207 46.16 25.70 29.51
CA THR A 207 47.13 26.62 28.86
C THR A 207 47.82 26.02 27.64
N ILE A 208 47.66 24.71 27.41
CA ILE A 208 48.38 23.97 26.37
C ILE A 208 47.32 23.38 25.41
N PRO A 209 47.39 23.67 24.10
CA PRO A 209 46.57 22.97 23.11
C PRO A 209 46.86 21.48 23.17
N ASP A 210 45.82 20.65 23.10
CA ASP A 210 46.05 19.27 22.72
C ASP A 210 46.41 19.23 21.24
N THR A 211 47.52 18.56 20.95
CA THR A 211 48.05 18.39 19.59
C THR A 211 48.24 16.92 19.24
N ILE A 212 47.84 16.02 20.15
CA ILE A 212 48.01 14.58 19.98
C ILE A 212 46.70 14.00 19.47
N ALA A 213 46.62 13.78 18.17
CA ALA A 213 45.44 13.16 17.58
C ALA A 213 45.21 11.72 18.09
N PRO A 214 43.95 11.23 17.97
CA PRO A 214 43.63 9.82 18.12
C PRO A 214 44.51 8.91 17.24
N ALA A 215 44.72 7.65 17.64
CA ALA A 215 45.44 6.70 16.78
C ALA A 215 44.66 6.42 15.48
N ARG A 216 45.38 5.97 14.45
CA ARG A 216 44.79 5.52 13.18
C ARG A 216 43.76 4.42 13.46
N VAL A 217 42.57 4.56 12.92
CA VAL A 217 41.50 3.56 13.05
C VAL A 217 41.66 2.48 11.98
N GLU A 218 41.77 1.22 12.41
CA GLU A 218 41.84 0.06 11.52
C GLU A 218 40.46 -0.58 11.36
N ILE A 219 39.96 -0.65 10.12
CA ILE A 219 38.74 -1.42 9.82
C ILE A 219 39.12 -2.91 9.84
N THR A 220 38.52 -3.64 10.76
CA THR A 220 38.76 -5.07 10.98
C THR A 220 37.79 -5.96 10.21
N GLY A 221 36.71 -5.40 9.67
CA GLY A 221 35.76 -6.12 8.82
C GLY A 221 34.87 -5.19 8.01
N SER A 222 34.59 -5.59 6.77
CA SER A 222 33.58 -4.95 5.92
C SER A 222 32.87 -6.00 5.08
N GLY A 223 31.57 -5.82 4.85
CA GLY A 223 30.78 -6.80 4.11
C GLY A 223 29.44 -6.27 3.66
N THR A 224 28.67 -7.12 2.98
CA THR A 224 27.31 -6.81 2.57
C THR A 224 26.38 -6.79 3.78
N GLY A 225 25.50 -5.79 3.85
CA GLY A 225 24.51 -5.66 4.92
C GLY A 225 23.31 -6.60 4.74
N ASN A 226 22.24 -6.31 5.49
CA ASN A 226 21.05 -7.17 5.53
C ASN A 226 20.01 -6.70 4.51
N GLU A 227 19.72 -5.41 4.47
CA GLU A 227 18.73 -4.80 3.59
C GLU A 227 19.36 -4.15 2.36
N PRO A 228 18.62 -3.99 1.23
CA PRO A 228 19.15 -3.37 0.03
C PRO A 228 19.79 -2.00 0.29
N GLY A 229 20.97 -1.78 -0.27
CA GLY A 229 21.70 -0.54 -0.03
C GLY A 229 22.43 -0.51 1.32
N GLU A 230 22.58 -1.64 2.01
CA GLU A 230 23.36 -1.72 3.25
C GLU A 230 24.72 -2.38 3.07
N VAL A 231 25.68 -1.92 3.87
CA VAL A 231 26.97 -2.57 4.14
C VAL A 231 27.23 -2.65 5.64
N TYR A 232 28.00 -3.65 6.03
CA TYR A 232 28.58 -3.79 7.37
C TYR A 232 29.98 -3.21 7.41
N VAL A 233 30.32 -2.56 8.53
CA VAL A 233 31.69 -2.17 8.85
C VAL A 233 31.98 -2.39 10.33
N ALA A 234 33.18 -2.90 10.62
CA ALA A 234 33.69 -3.16 11.95
C ALA A 234 35.13 -2.65 12.07
N TRP A 235 35.48 -2.12 13.23
CA TRP A 235 36.80 -1.59 13.55
C TRP A 235 37.15 -1.83 15.01
N THR A 236 38.40 -1.55 15.38
CA THR A 236 38.82 -1.54 16.79
C THR A 236 38.85 -0.10 17.31
N ALA A 237 38.26 0.13 18.48
CA ALA A 237 38.29 1.44 19.12
C ALA A 237 39.75 1.88 19.39
N VAL A 238 40.03 3.15 19.14
CA VAL A 238 41.30 3.84 19.44
C VAL A 238 41.12 4.82 20.59
N GLY A 239 42.24 5.37 21.08
CA GLY A 239 42.23 6.38 22.13
C GLY A 239 42.03 7.80 21.61
N ARG A 240 41.82 8.71 22.56
CA ARG A 240 41.81 10.16 22.34
C ARG A 240 43.19 10.67 21.91
N ASP A 241 44.23 10.25 22.63
CA ASP A 241 45.61 10.68 22.39
C ASP A 241 46.40 9.43 22.02
N GLY A 242 46.46 9.12 20.72
CA GLY A 242 46.90 7.80 20.28
C GLY A 242 45.98 6.68 20.80
N MET A 243 46.46 5.88 21.76
CA MET A 243 45.72 4.77 22.37
C MET A 243 45.28 5.04 23.82
N LEU A 244 45.39 6.29 24.30
CA LEU A 244 45.02 6.68 25.66
C LEU A 244 43.67 7.42 25.68
N GLY A 245 42.84 7.14 26.70
CA GLY A 245 41.54 7.80 26.86
C GLY A 245 40.50 7.35 25.84
N VAL A 246 39.35 8.02 25.84
CA VAL A 246 38.24 7.78 24.90
C VAL A 246 38.08 9.03 24.03
N PRO A 247 38.07 8.89 22.69
CA PRO A 247 37.83 10.01 21.78
C PRO A 247 36.38 10.48 21.92
N SER A 248 36.09 11.67 21.41
CA SER A 248 34.75 12.27 21.47
C SER A 248 33.76 11.59 20.55
N GLU A 249 34.20 11.26 19.32
CA GLU A 249 33.35 10.58 18.33
C GLU A 249 34.16 9.78 17.30
N TYR A 250 33.44 8.95 16.55
CA TYR A 250 33.90 8.38 15.30
C TYR A 250 33.08 8.93 14.15
N GLN A 251 33.73 9.17 13.02
CA GLN A 251 33.08 9.47 11.74
C GLN A 251 33.31 8.32 10.79
N VAL A 252 32.22 7.85 10.18
CA VAL A 252 32.24 6.84 9.12
C VAL A 252 31.84 7.51 7.81
N ARG A 253 32.62 7.30 6.76
CA ARG A 253 32.33 7.82 5.42
C ARG A 253 32.30 6.70 4.39
N THR A 254 31.50 6.89 3.35
CA THR A 254 31.51 6.03 2.17
C THR A 254 31.70 6.79 0.87
N ALA A 255 32.25 6.12 -0.14
CA ALA A 255 32.46 6.67 -1.47
C ALA A 255 32.40 5.57 -2.56
N PRO A 256 32.15 5.92 -3.83
CA PRO A 256 32.23 4.98 -4.95
C PRO A 256 33.68 4.65 -5.36
N ASN A 257 34.67 5.41 -4.88
CA ASN A 257 36.10 5.23 -5.11
C ASN A 257 36.85 5.11 -3.76
N PRO A 258 38.06 4.52 -3.72
CA PRO A 258 38.86 4.44 -2.49
C PRO A 258 39.08 5.82 -1.83
N ILE A 259 39.01 5.87 -0.50
CA ILE A 259 39.25 7.07 0.30
C ILE A 259 40.69 7.03 0.82
N LEU A 260 41.63 7.64 0.09
CA LEU A 260 43.08 7.50 0.36
C LEU A 260 43.76 8.82 0.71
N THR A 261 43.09 9.95 0.49
CA THR A 261 43.61 11.29 0.75
C THR A 261 42.60 12.13 1.53
N GLU A 262 43.05 13.23 2.14
CA GLU A 262 42.15 14.19 2.80
C GLU A 262 41.10 14.77 1.82
N GLY A 263 41.48 14.97 0.55
CA GLY A 263 40.53 15.39 -0.48
C GLY A 263 39.44 14.33 -0.76
N ASP A 264 39.79 13.05 -0.72
CA ASP A 264 38.80 11.96 -0.83
C ASP A 264 37.93 11.90 0.42
N TRP A 265 38.52 12.07 1.60
CA TRP A 265 37.80 12.10 2.87
C TRP A 265 36.71 13.17 2.84
N THR A 266 37.05 14.41 2.46
CA THR A 266 36.09 15.52 2.38
C THR A 266 34.97 15.25 1.37
N ARG A 267 35.27 14.61 0.23
CA ARG A 267 34.27 14.22 -0.79
C ARG A 267 33.41 13.03 -0.40
N GLY A 268 33.91 12.17 0.49
CA GLY A 268 33.17 11.01 1.00
C GLY A 268 31.89 11.44 1.72
N SER A 269 30.83 10.66 1.56
CA SER A 269 29.56 10.92 2.23
C SER A 269 29.61 10.40 3.66
N GLN A 270 29.45 11.31 4.62
CA GLN A 270 29.35 10.96 6.04
C GLN A 270 28.08 10.18 6.34
N ARG A 271 28.20 9.18 7.21
CA ARG A 271 27.12 8.26 7.56
C ARG A 271 26.67 8.47 9.00
N PRO A 272 25.35 8.60 9.24
CA PRO A 272 24.80 8.76 10.57
C PRO A 272 24.77 7.42 11.32
N GLY A 273 24.41 7.46 12.62
CA GLY A 273 24.23 6.24 13.43
C GLY A 273 25.53 5.57 13.86
N VAL A 274 26.64 6.32 13.90
CA VAL A 274 27.92 5.80 14.41
C VAL A 274 27.78 5.54 15.92
N PRO A 275 28.16 4.36 16.44
CA PRO A 275 28.09 4.06 17.86
C PRO A 275 28.95 5.00 18.71
N ALA A 276 28.53 5.25 19.95
CA ALA A 276 29.32 6.02 20.91
C ALA A 276 30.72 5.39 21.11
N PRO A 277 31.79 6.20 21.22
CA PRO A 277 33.13 5.68 21.43
C PRO A 277 33.27 4.78 22.66
N ALA A 278 34.01 3.69 22.49
CA ALA A 278 34.36 2.75 23.55
C ALA A 278 35.84 2.88 23.95
N GLN A 279 36.22 2.18 25.02
CA GLN A 279 37.62 2.11 25.46
C GLN A 279 38.52 1.52 24.35
N PRO A 280 39.77 2.00 24.21
CA PRO A 280 40.69 1.50 23.18
C PRO A 280 40.86 -0.02 23.22
N GLY A 281 40.88 -0.66 22.06
CA GLY A 281 40.92 -2.12 21.92
C GLY A 281 39.54 -2.81 21.90
N THR A 282 38.45 -2.09 22.19
CA THR A 282 37.10 -2.65 22.13
C THR A 282 36.65 -2.81 20.68
N PRO A 283 36.08 -3.96 20.28
CA PRO A 283 35.46 -4.12 18.96
C PRO A 283 34.26 -3.18 18.79
N MET A 284 34.21 -2.47 17.68
CA MET A 284 33.12 -1.59 17.28
C MET A 284 32.59 -2.01 15.91
N SER A 285 31.29 -1.80 15.67
CA SER A 285 30.71 -2.06 14.35
C SER A 285 29.40 -1.32 14.13
N MET A 286 29.01 -1.15 12.87
CA MET A 286 27.71 -0.61 12.49
C MET A 286 27.19 -1.16 11.14
N MET A 287 25.88 -1.08 10.95
CA MET A 287 25.24 -1.15 9.62
C MET A 287 25.21 0.25 9.00
N VAL A 288 25.66 0.37 7.77
CA VAL A 288 25.58 1.59 6.97
C VAL A 288 24.52 1.40 5.91
N GLY A 289 23.37 2.08 6.06
CA GLY A 289 22.26 2.05 5.11
C GLY A 289 22.12 3.30 4.24
N GLY A 290 21.06 3.32 3.43
CA GLY A 290 20.74 4.45 2.54
C GLY A 290 21.68 4.58 1.34
N LEU A 291 22.35 3.50 0.93
CA LEU A 291 23.17 3.45 -0.28
C LEU A 291 22.37 2.88 -1.46
N LEU A 292 22.91 3.00 -2.67
CA LEU A 292 22.34 2.33 -3.83
C LEU A 292 22.56 0.80 -3.72
N PRO A 293 21.53 -0.04 -3.94
CA PRO A 293 21.66 -1.49 -3.92
C PRO A 293 22.61 -2.05 -4.99
N ALA A 294 23.25 -3.19 -4.71
CA ALA A 294 24.16 -3.91 -5.60
C ALA A 294 25.30 -3.03 -6.18
N ARG A 295 25.89 -2.18 -5.33
CA ARG A 295 26.97 -1.25 -5.70
C ARG A 295 28.21 -1.47 -4.86
N THR A 296 29.36 -1.49 -5.53
CA THR A 296 30.67 -1.37 -4.90
C THR A 296 30.77 -0.04 -4.15
N THR A 297 31.16 -0.12 -2.88
CA THR A 297 31.26 1.01 -1.96
C THR A 297 32.54 0.87 -1.13
N TYR A 298 33.31 1.96 -1.03
CA TYR A 298 34.49 2.05 -0.19
C TYR A 298 34.13 2.74 1.13
N LEU A 299 34.74 2.27 2.22
CA LEU A 299 34.49 2.75 3.58
C LEU A 299 35.74 3.43 4.15
N ALA A 300 35.57 4.33 5.11
CA ALA A 300 36.65 4.84 5.95
C ALA A 300 36.10 5.25 7.32
N VAL A 301 36.90 5.08 8.36
CA VAL A 301 36.56 5.47 9.74
C VAL A 301 37.68 6.34 10.32
N ARG A 302 37.32 7.42 11.02
CA ARG A 302 38.26 8.25 11.78
C ARG A 302 37.69 8.57 13.17
N ALA A 303 38.55 8.58 14.18
CA ALA A 303 38.25 9.12 15.50
C ALA A 303 38.59 10.61 15.58
N ILE A 304 37.84 11.34 16.41
CA ILE A 304 38.00 12.77 16.70
C ILE A 304 38.01 12.96 18.22
N ASP A 305 38.96 13.74 18.74
CA ASP A 305 39.05 14.09 20.17
C ASP A 305 38.26 15.37 20.55
N ASP A 306 38.29 15.74 21.84
CA ASP A 306 37.57 16.90 22.40
C ASP A 306 38.20 18.27 22.07
N PHE A 307 39.29 18.25 21.32
CA PHE A 307 39.94 19.42 20.75
C PHE A 307 39.77 19.49 19.22
N GLY A 308 39.09 18.51 18.62
CA GLY A 308 38.88 18.41 17.17
C GLY A 308 40.08 17.85 16.39
N ASN A 309 41.10 17.30 17.04
CA ASN A 309 42.15 16.59 16.32
C ASN A 309 41.58 15.30 15.76
N ILE A 310 41.88 15.04 14.48
CA ILE A 310 41.35 13.89 13.76
C ILE A 310 42.48 12.88 13.56
N SER A 311 42.22 11.61 13.90
CA SER A 311 43.15 10.49 13.62
C SER A 311 43.69 10.50 12.19
N PRO A 312 44.90 9.99 11.93
CA PRO A 312 45.36 9.72 10.57
C PRO A 312 44.38 8.84 9.79
N LEU A 313 44.32 9.01 8.47
CA LEU A 313 43.42 8.25 7.62
C LEU A 313 43.77 6.74 7.64
N GLY A 314 42.72 5.93 7.90
CA GLY A 314 42.76 4.47 7.91
C GLY A 314 42.85 3.87 6.50
N ASP A 315 42.71 2.55 6.43
CA ASP A 315 42.55 1.86 5.15
C ASP A 315 41.13 2.10 4.61
N SER A 316 40.97 1.96 3.30
CA SER A 316 39.68 2.10 2.64
C SER A 316 39.23 0.78 2.00
N PRO A 317 38.72 -0.16 2.80
CA PRO A 317 38.27 -1.44 2.29
C PRO A 317 36.99 -1.28 1.46
N VAL A 318 36.78 -2.25 0.57
CA VAL A 318 35.65 -2.31 -0.35
C VAL A 318 34.60 -3.30 0.15
N ALA A 319 33.34 -2.94 0.00
CA ALA A 319 32.19 -3.81 0.19
C ALA A 319 31.21 -3.64 -0.98
N VAL A 320 30.32 -4.61 -1.17
CA VAL A 320 29.20 -4.50 -2.11
C VAL A 320 27.93 -4.38 -1.28
N THR A 321 27.16 -3.32 -1.54
CA THR A 321 25.85 -3.14 -0.90
C THR A 321 24.92 -4.26 -1.27
N ARG A 322 24.04 -4.67 -0.35
CA ARG A 322 23.03 -5.68 -0.65
C ARG A 322 22.17 -5.22 -1.82
N GLY A 323 21.93 -6.10 -2.79
CA GLY A 323 21.00 -5.85 -3.88
C GLY A 323 19.57 -6.25 -3.55
N MET A 324 18.66 -5.87 -4.43
CA MET A 324 17.25 -6.24 -4.34
C MET A 324 17.02 -7.69 -4.76
N ARG A 325 15.88 -8.23 -4.33
CA ARG A 325 15.43 -9.58 -4.67
C ARG A 325 14.03 -9.46 -5.24
N VAL A 326 13.76 -10.15 -6.34
CA VAL A 326 12.44 -10.29 -6.94
C VAL A 326 12.22 -11.77 -7.20
N SER A 327 10.99 -12.23 -7.00
CA SER A 327 10.61 -13.62 -7.20
C SER A 327 9.26 -13.72 -7.88
N GLY A 328 8.87 -14.93 -8.25
CA GLY A 328 7.56 -15.18 -8.83
C GLY A 328 7.40 -16.63 -9.21
N SER A 329 6.39 -16.89 -10.03
CA SER A 329 6.19 -18.17 -10.71
C SER A 329 6.00 -17.95 -12.21
N VAL A 330 6.27 -18.97 -13.02
CA VAL A 330 5.86 -19.01 -14.43
C VAL A 330 4.78 -20.07 -14.60
N VAL A 331 3.66 -19.70 -15.20
CA VAL A 331 2.47 -20.54 -15.38
C VAL A 331 2.17 -20.73 -16.87
N ASN A 332 1.92 -21.97 -17.28
CA ASN A 332 1.44 -22.30 -18.61
C ASN A 332 -0.04 -21.92 -18.72
N THR A 333 -0.39 -21.04 -19.65
CA THR A 333 -1.78 -20.57 -19.76
C THR A 333 -2.72 -21.66 -20.26
N GLU A 334 -2.29 -22.66 -21.03
CA GLU A 334 -3.22 -23.69 -21.49
C GLU A 334 -3.61 -24.68 -20.38
N THR A 335 -2.68 -25.01 -19.48
CA THR A 335 -2.91 -26.03 -18.44
C THR A 335 -3.17 -25.45 -17.05
N GLY A 336 -2.80 -24.18 -16.82
CA GLY A 336 -2.80 -23.56 -15.50
C GLY A 336 -1.71 -24.10 -14.56
N LEU A 337 -0.81 -24.95 -15.06
CA LEU A 337 0.24 -25.58 -14.27
C LEU A 337 1.54 -24.78 -14.31
N PRO A 338 2.42 -24.93 -13.30
CA PRO A 338 3.74 -24.31 -13.31
C PRO A 338 4.63 -24.83 -14.44
N VAL A 339 5.55 -23.98 -14.91
CA VAL A 339 6.52 -24.33 -15.95
C VAL A 339 7.90 -24.49 -15.33
N GLU A 340 8.45 -25.70 -15.38
CA GLU A 340 9.84 -25.97 -14.99
C GLU A 340 10.82 -25.53 -16.08
N GLY A 341 11.98 -24.98 -15.70
CA GLY A 341 13.05 -24.66 -16.65
C GLY A 341 12.80 -23.42 -17.53
N ALA A 342 11.69 -22.70 -17.34
CA ALA A 342 11.45 -21.42 -17.99
C ALA A 342 12.54 -20.41 -17.59
N VAL A 343 13.03 -19.66 -18.58
CA VAL A 343 14.07 -18.66 -18.40
C VAL A 343 13.43 -17.30 -18.15
N VAL A 344 13.66 -16.76 -16.96
CA VAL A 344 13.22 -15.42 -16.54
C VAL A 344 14.39 -14.45 -16.61
N ARG A 345 14.20 -13.29 -17.24
CA ARG A 345 15.27 -12.31 -17.47
C ARG A 345 14.83 -10.88 -17.23
N ILE A 346 15.70 -10.05 -16.66
CA ILE A 346 15.55 -8.60 -16.65
C ILE A 346 16.93 -7.94 -16.80
N GLY A 347 17.07 -7.08 -17.82
CA GLY A 347 18.38 -6.59 -18.25
C GLY A 347 19.37 -7.72 -18.51
N LEU A 348 20.46 -7.75 -17.75
CA LEU A 348 21.52 -8.77 -17.85
C LEU A 348 21.32 -9.96 -16.89
N PHE A 349 20.31 -9.91 -16.02
CA PHE A 349 20.07 -10.92 -15.01
C PHE A 349 19.14 -12.01 -15.56
N THR A 350 19.48 -13.27 -15.30
CA THR A 350 18.72 -14.43 -15.77
C THR A 350 18.63 -15.49 -14.68
N THR A 351 17.50 -16.19 -14.61
CA THR A 351 17.32 -17.40 -13.79
C THR A 351 16.44 -18.40 -14.55
N GLY A 352 16.54 -19.68 -14.18
CA GLY A 352 15.56 -20.69 -14.55
C GLY A 352 14.48 -20.82 -13.48
N THR A 353 13.32 -21.37 -13.83
CA THR A 353 12.30 -21.79 -12.86
C THR A 353 12.56 -23.19 -12.32
N ALA A 354 12.17 -23.42 -11.07
CA ALA A 354 12.16 -24.72 -10.42
C ALA A 354 10.95 -25.58 -10.87
N PRO A 355 10.82 -26.86 -10.44
CA PRO A 355 9.71 -27.73 -10.82
C PRO A 355 8.31 -27.21 -10.45
N ASP A 356 8.20 -26.39 -9.41
CA ASP A 356 6.98 -25.71 -8.99
C ASP A 356 6.75 -24.38 -9.74
N GLY A 357 7.55 -24.12 -10.79
CA GLY A 357 7.54 -22.90 -11.59
C GLY A 357 8.11 -21.68 -10.89
N SER A 358 8.59 -21.79 -9.65
CA SER A 358 9.12 -20.64 -8.91
C SER A 358 10.46 -20.16 -9.45
N TRP A 359 10.70 -18.86 -9.37
CA TRP A 359 11.97 -18.23 -9.75
C TRP A 359 12.37 -17.13 -8.78
N THR A 360 13.66 -16.84 -8.70
CA THR A 360 14.19 -15.73 -7.88
C THR A 360 15.42 -15.13 -8.54
N LEU A 361 15.40 -13.80 -8.69
CA LEU A 361 16.57 -12.99 -9.02
C LEU A 361 16.99 -12.23 -7.77
N SER A 362 18.27 -12.27 -7.41
CA SER A 362 18.83 -11.63 -6.22
C SER A 362 20.02 -10.75 -6.57
N GLU A 363 20.42 -9.90 -5.62
CA GLU A 363 21.52 -8.95 -5.77
C GLU A 363 21.31 -7.97 -6.95
N LEU A 364 20.05 -7.59 -7.19
CA LEU A 364 19.67 -6.68 -8.28
C LEU A 364 19.94 -5.21 -7.91
N PRO A 365 20.53 -4.41 -8.81
CA PRO A 365 20.50 -2.95 -8.67
C PRO A 365 19.09 -2.41 -8.97
N PRO A 366 18.86 -1.10 -8.80
CA PRO A 366 17.69 -0.45 -9.39
C PRO A 366 17.67 -0.66 -10.90
N ILE A 367 16.61 -1.30 -11.39
CA ILE A 367 16.39 -1.60 -12.80
C ILE A 367 14.95 -1.20 -13.16
N ASP A 368 14.83 -0.51 -14.29
CA ASP A 368 13.58 -0.22 -15.00
C ASP A 368 13.78 -0.73 -16.43
N ASP A 369 13.24 -1.91 -16.74
CA ASP A 369 13.48 -2.64 -17.98
C ASP A 369 12.33 -3.64 -18.25
N LEU A 370 12.45 -4.47 -19.29
CA LEU A 370 11.53 -5.55 -19.58
C LEU A 370 11.88 -6.82 -18.79
N LEU A 371 10.96 -7.25 -17.94
CA LEU A 371 10.95 -8.59 -17.35
C LEU A 371 10.41 -9.58 -18.38
N ASN A 372 11.23 -10.56 -18.74
CA ASN A 372 10.93 -11.55 -19.76
C ASN A 372 10.75 -12.94 -19.17
N ALA A 373 9.84 -13.73 -19.71
CA ALA A 373 9.75 -15.17 -19.48
C ALA A 373 9.57 -15.93 -20.79
N GLY A 374 10.34 -17.00 -20.96
CA GLY A 374 10.32 -17.87 -22.14
C GLY A 374 11.08 -19.16 -21.84
N ASP A 375 11.42 -19.95 -22.85
CA ASP A 375 11.98 -21.30 -22.69
C ASP A 375 13.34 -21.53 -23.37
N THR A 376 13.84 -20.55 -24.13
CA THR A 376 15.02 -20.75 -24.99
C THR A 376 16.11 -19.68 -24.79
N PRO A 377 17.40 -20.07 -24.77
CA PRO A 377 18.48 -19.22 -25.27
C PRO A 377 18.25 -18.92 -26.77
N PRO A 378 18.76 -17.82 -27.33
CA PRO A 378 18.20 -17.08 -28.48
C PRO A 378 18.21 -17.76 -29.88
N THR A 379 18.25 -19.09 -30.00
CA THR A 379 18.26 -19.79 -31.29
C THR A 379 17.31 -21.00 -31.29
N GLY A 380 16.04 -20.77 -31.63
CA GLY A 380 15.04 -21.83 -31.80
C GLY A 380 13.61 -21.30 -31.68
N VAL A 381 12.65 -22.10 -32.16
CA VAL A 381 11.22 -21.90 -31.91
C VAL A 381 10.89 -22.72 -30.67
N GLY A 382 10.67 -22.05 -29.53
CA GLY A 382 10.37 -22.68 -28.24
C GLY A 382 8.99 -23.36 -28.16
N GLU A 383 8.74 -24.06 -27.06
CA GLU A 383 7.43 -24.51 -26.57
C GLU A 383 6.49 -23.36 -26.19
N TYR A 384 7.01 -22.16 -25.90
CA TYR A 384 6.25 -20.98 -25.47
C TYR A 384 6.63 -19.73 -26.25
N PHE A 385 5.68 -18.79 -26.35
CA PHE A 385 5.97 -17.43 -26.80
C PHE A 385 6.59 -16.61 -25.67
N ASP A 386 7.62 -15.84 -26.00
CA ASP A 386 8.30 -14.97 -25.05
C ASP A 386 7.37 -13.84 -24.59
N LEU A 387 7.14 -13.74 -23.29
CA LEU A 387 6.45 -12.61 -22.66
C LEU A 387 7.48 -11.55 -22.27
N SER A 388 7.21 -10.28 -22.56
CA SER A 388 8.01 -9.12 -22.15
C SER A 388 7.15 -8.07 -21.45
N LEU A 389 7.31 -7.90 -20.14
CA LEU A 389 6.56 -6.94 -19.32
C LEU A 389 7.45 -5.76 -18.90
N PRO A 390 7.05 -4.49 -19.08
CA PRO A 390 7.70 -3.37 -18.41
C PRO A 390 7.69 -3.59 -16.89
N TYR A 391 8.85 -3.47 -16.24
CA TYR A 391 9.01 -3.81 -14.85
C TYR A 391 10.05 -2.95 -14.15
N VAL A 392 9.67 -2.39 -13.01
CA VAL A 392 10.57 -1.68 -12.09
C VAL A 392 10.86 -2.59 -10.91
N VAL A 393 12.13 -2.92 -10.71
CA VAL A 393 12.57 -3.78 -9.61
C VAL A 393 12.27 -3.12 -8.27
N THR A 394 11.53 -3.83 -7.43
CA THR A 394 11.21 -3.46 -6.06
C THR A 394 11.57 -4.62 -5.14
N HIS A 395 12.17 -4.33 -3.99
CA HIS A 395 12.69 -5.37 -3.10
C HIS A 395 11.57 -6.26 -2.55
N LEU A 396 11.78 -7.58 -2.61
CA LEU A 396 10.85 -8.64 -2.18
C LEU A 396 9.52 -8.67 -2.95
N ALA A 397 9.46 -8.06 -4.13
CA ALA A 397 8.30 -8.18 -4.99
C ALA A 397 8.11 -9.63 -5.48
N VAL A 398 6.84 -10.04 -5.53
CA VAL A 398 6.40 -11.32 -6.09
C VAL A 398 5.60 -11.04 -7.35
N THR A 399 6.06 -11.53 -8.50
CA THR A 399 5.47 -11.25 -9.80
C THR A 399 5.21 -12.54 -10.56
N PRO A 400 3.96 -13.04 -10.60
CA PRO A 400 3.64 -14.18 -11.45
C PRO A 400 3.72 -13.79 -12.93
N LEU A 401 4.26 -14.69 -13.73
CA LEU A 401 4.39 -14.59 -15.17
C LEU A 401 3.59 -15.72 -15.82
N TYR A 402 3.02 -15.45 -16.98
CA TYR A 402 2.17 -16.38 -17.69
C TYR A 402 2.68 -16.53 -19.12
N VAL A 403 2.90 -17.75 -19.58
CA VAL A 403 3.44 -18.03 -20.92
C VAL A 403 2.40 -18.74 -21.78
N ILE A 404 2.22 -18.24 -23.01
CA ILE A 404 1.30 -18.81 -23.99
C ILE A 404 2.05 -19.91 -24.75
N PRO A 405 1.51 -21.14 -24.85
CA PRO A 405 2.17 -22.21 -25.57
C PRO A 405 2.23 -21.94 -27.07
N ASN A 406 3.35 -22.27 -27.68
CA ASN A 406 3.56 -22.25 -29.11
C ASN A 406 3.06 -23.55 -29.75
N ARG A 407 1.74 -23.72 -29.69
CA ARG A 407 1.05 -24.90 -30.23
C ARG A 407 0.97 -24.84 -31.76
N ALA A 408 1.11 -25.99 -32.41
CA ALA A 408 0.77 -26.13 -33.82
C ALA A 408 -0.75 -26.07 -34.02
N LEU A 409 -1.20 -25.30 -35.00
CA LEU A 409 -2.62 -25.16 -35.33
C LEU A 409 -3.09 -26.28 -36.27
N GLY A 410 -4.33 -26.72 -36.08
CA GLY A 410 -5.03 -27.60 -37.04
C GLY A 410 -5.48 -26.85 -38.31
N THR A 411 -5.71 -25.54 -38.22
CA THR A 411 -6.00 -24.68 -39.37
C THR A 411 -4.74 -24.05 -39.98
N ALA A 412 -4.75 -23.86 -41.31
CA ALA A 412 -3.69 -23.13 -42.04
C ALA A 412 -4.01 -21.64 -42.23
N ASN A 413 -5.15 -21.16 -41.72
CA ASN A 413 -5.61 -19.79 -41.92
C ASN A 413 -4.83 -18.74 -41.09
N TYR A 414 -4.03 -19.20 -40.13
CA TYR A 414 -3.23 -18.36 -39.24
C TYR A 414 -1.78 -18.84 -39.25
N ALA A 415 -0.85 -17.92 -39.04
CA ALA A 415 0.58 -18.21 -39.10
C ALA A 415 1.07 -19.04 -37.90
N ASP A 416 0.49 -18.81 -36.72
CA ASP A 416 0.83 -19.48 -35.47
C ASP A 416 -0.29 -19.30 -34.43
N PHE A 417 -0.19 -20.04 -33.31
CA PHE A 417 -1.20 -19.99 -32.24
C PHE A 417 -1.32 -18.61 -31.60
N LEU A 418 -0.26 -17.80 -31.49
CA LEU A 418 -0.34 -16.46 -30.92
C LEU A 418 -1.18 -15.53 -31.78
N GLN A 419 -1.02 -15.58 -33.11
CA GLN A 419 -1.85 -14.82 -34.03
C GLN A 419 -3.31 -15.27 -33.94
N PHE A 420 -3.56 -16.58 -33.90
CA PHE A 420 -4.90 -17.12 -33.75
C PHE A 420 -5.54 -16.69 -32.42
N PHE A 421 -4.85 -16.89 -31.30
CA PHE A 421 -5.26 -16.47 -29.96
C PHE A 421 -5.64 -14.99 -29.94
N ARG A 422 -4.80 -14.11 -30.50
CA ARG A 422 -5.12 -12.67 -30.62
C ARG A 422 -6.39 -12.44 -31.42
N SER A 423 -6.55 -13.06 -32.59
CA SER A 423 -7.75 -12.87 -33.41
C SER A 423 -9.03 -13.35 -32.73
N MET A 424 -8.95 -14.46 -32.01
CA MET A 424 -10.08 -15.08 -31.31
C MET A 424 -10.43 -14.36 -30.01
N THR A 425 -9.55 -13.53 -29.46
CA THR A 425 -9.77 -12.84 -28.18
C THR A 425 -9.85 -11.32 -28.33
N ASP A 426 -9.67 -10.82 -29.56
CA ASP A 426 -9.89 -9.42 -29.91
C ASP A 426 -11.38 -9.20 -30.17
N VAL A 427 -12.16 -9.00 -29.11
CA VAL A 427 -13.61 -8.80 -29.23
C VAL A 427 -13.87 -7.40 -29.78
N ALA A 428 -14.32 -7.33 -31.04
CA ALA A 428 -14.64 -6.09 -31.74
C ALA A 428 -15.63 -5.25 -30.91
N GLY A 429 -15.31 -3.96 -30.70
CA GLY A 429 -16.13 -3.04 -29.91
C GLY A 429 -15.66 -2.81 -28.47
N ASN A 430 -14.59 -3.47 -28.00
CA ASN A 430 -13.89 -3.05 -26.78
C ASN A 430 -13.17 -1.71 -27.01
N PRO A 431 -13.57 -0.60 -26.36
CA PRO A 431 -12.93 0.70 -26.57
C PRO A 431 -11.49 0.78 -26.02
N PHE A 432 -10.99 -0.25 -25.32
CA PHE A 432 -9.83 -0.17 -24.43
C PHE A 432 -8.63 -1.04 -24.82
N GLY A 433 -8.53 -1.47 -26.10
CA GLY A 433 -7.32 -2.06 -26.66
C GLY A 433 -7.12 -3.54 -26.34
N THR A 434 -5.87 -3.98 -26.08
CA THR A 434 -5.46 -5.40 -26.05
C THR A 434 -5.52 -6.10 -24.71
N LYS A 435 -6.06 -5.42 -23.70
CA LYS A 435 -6.35 -6.03 -22.42
C LYS A 435 -7.54 -6.97 -22.56
N GLN A 436 -7.33 -8.22 -22.21
CA GLN A 436 -8.37 -9.25 -22.23
C GLN A 436 -9.43 -8.95 -21.18
N ARG A 437 -10.68 -8.79 -21.64
CA ARG A 437 -11.88 -8.52 -20.83
C ARG A 437 -12.88 -9.63 -21.10
N ARG A 438 -13.12 -10.47 -20.11
CA ARG A 438 -14.00 -11.64 -20.16
C ARG A 438 -14.81 -11.74 -18.88
N TRP A 439 -15.84 -12.58 -18.87
CA TRP A 439 -16.51 -12.96 -17.63
C TRP A 439 -15.58 -13.76 -16.73
N GLU A 440 -15.84 -13.71 -15.42
CA GLU A 440 -15.30 -14.72 -14.50
C GLU A 440 -16.20 -15.94 -14.47
N LEU A 441 -15.57 -17.07 -14.15
CA LEU A 441 -16.29 -18.32 -13.99
C LEU A 441 -16.71 -18.52 -12.51
N PRO A 442 -17.89 -19.12 -12.27
CA PRO A 442 -18.90 -19.45 -13.26
C PRO A 442 -19.65 -18.20 -13.76
N ILE A 443 -20.07 -18.22 -15.02
CA ILE A 443 -20.92 -17.19 -15.64
C ILE A 443 -22.37 -17.47 -15.28
N ASP A 444 -23.03 -16.56 -14.59
CA ASP A 444 -24.48 -16.64 -14.36
C ASP A 444 -25.22 -16.58 -15.71
N LEU A 445 -25.94 -17.65 -16.05
CA LEU A 445 -26.68 -17.79 -17.31
C LEU A 445 -28.16 -17.94 -17.01
N TYR A 446 -28.92 -16.87 -17.23
CA TYR A 446 -30.37 -16.86 -17.11
C TYR A 446 -31.03 -17.38 -18.39
N VAL A 447 -31.70 -18.54 -18.27
CA VAL A 447 -32.37 -19.21 -19.39
C VAL A 447 -33.87 -19.13 -19.24
N ARG A 448 -34.54 -18.61 -20.27
CA ARG A 448 -36.00 -18.51 -20.32
C ARG A 448 -36.59 -19.82 -20.88
N ALA A 449 -37.70 -20.27 -20.33
CA ALA A 449 -38.48 -21.36 -20.91
C ALA A 449 -39.07 -20.93 -22.26
N TYR A 450 -38.83 -21.71 -23.31
CA TYR A 450 -39.36 -21.45 -24.64
C TYR A 450 -39.34 -22.71 -25.51
N GLU A 451 -40.46 -22.98 -26.16
CA GLU A 451 -40.64 -24.10 -27.08
C GLU A 451 -41.26 -23.61 -28.38
N LYS A 452 -40.74 -24.09 -29.52
CA LYS A 452 -41.32 -23.82 -30.83
C LYS A 452 -40.90 -24.87 -31.84
N ASP A 453 -41.81 -25.24 -32.75
CA ASP A 453 -41.58 -26.24 -33.81
C ASP A 453 -41.05 -27.59 -33.29
N GLY A 454 -41.43 -27.96 -32.06
CA GLY A 454 -40.99 -29.20 -31.40
C GLY A 454 -39.58 -29.13 -30.79
N LEU A 455 -38.97 -27.95 -30.70
CA LEU A 455 -37.67 -27.72 -30.09
C LEU A 455 -37.83 -27.04 -28.72
N ASP A 456 -37.25 -27.63 -27.67
CA ASP A 456 -37.10 -27.00 -26.36
C ASP A 456 -35.76 -26.26 -26.29
N TYR A 457 -35.82 -24.93 -26.28
CA TYR A 457 -34.64 -24.08 -26.25
C TYR A 457 -33.99 -24.09 -24.88
N LYS A 458 -34.78 -24.12 -23.81
CA LYS A 458 -34.26 -24.10 -22.44
C LYS A 458 -33.45 -25.36 -22.17
N GLU A 459 -34.05 -26.53 -22.43
CA GLU A 459 -33.38 -27.81 -22.23
C GLU A 459 -32.11 -27.91 -23.09
N THR A 460 -32.15 -27.37 -24.32
CA THR A 460 -30.98 -27.38 -25.20
C THR A 460 -29.88 -26.45 -24.70
N VAL A 461 -30.19 -25.25 -24.20
CA VAL A 461 -29.21 -24.34 -23.60
C VAL A 461 -28.60 -24.97 -22.35
N GLU A 462 -29.41 -25.56 -21.47
CA GLU A 462 -28.94 -26.26 -20.27
C GLU A 462 -27.99 -27.42 -20.62
N ARG A 463 -28.36 -28.23 -21.62
CA ARG A 463 -27.53 -29.35 -22.10
C ARG A 463 -26.20 -28.87 -22.67
N VAL A 464 -26.22 -27.88 -23.57
CA VAL A 464 -24.99 -27.37 -24.21
C VAL A 464 -24.10 -26.64 -23.20
N ALA A 465 -24.68 -25.87 -22.26
CA ALA A 465 -23.92 -25.19 -21.21
C ALA A 465 -23.12 -26.18 -20.34
N ALA A 466 -23.71 -27.34 -20.01
CA ALA A 466 -23.03 -28.39 -19.26
C ALA A 466 -21.84 -29.03 -19.99
N GLU A 467 -21.77 -28.94 -21.33
CA GLU A 467 -20.63 -29.47 -22.10
C GLU A 467 -19.34 -28.68 -21.84
N PHE A 468 -19.45 -27.38 -21.51
CA PHE A 468 -18.28 -26.52 -21.32
C PHE A 468 -17.50 -26.85 -20.05
N ASP A 469 -18.15 -27.43 -19.05
CA ASP A 469 -17.48 -27.89 -17.83
C ASP A 469 -16.42 -28.96 -18.14
N ALA A 470 -16.70 -29.83 -19.12
CA ALA A 470 -15.74 -30.84 -19.58
C ALA A 470 -14.57 -30.22 -20.37
N ILE A 471 -14.80 -29.08 -21.05
CA ILE A 471 -13.76 -28.39 -21.83
C ILE A 471 -12.73 -27.72 -20.92
N LEU A 472 -13.22 -27.04 -19.87
CA LEU A 472 -12.38 -26.24 -18.96
C LEU A 472 -12.05 -26.92 -17.63
N GLY A 473 -12.69 -28.04 -17.30
CA GLY A 473 -12.46 -28.78 -16.05
C GLY A 473 -12.96 -28.05 -14.80
N THR A 474 -13.81 -27.03 -14.97
CA THR A 474 -14.43 -26.24 -13.90
C THR A 474 -15.86 -25.89 -14.30
N GLN A 475 -16.71 -25.53 -13.33
CA GLN A 475 -18.04 -25.03 -13.64
C GLN A 475 -17.95 -23.73 -14.45
N VAL A 476 -18.46 -23.74 -15.67
CA VAL A 476 -18.39 -22.61 -16.61
C VAL A 476 -19.64 -21.76 -16.52
N PHE A 477 -20.82 -22.38 -16.51
CA PHE A 477 -22.10 -21.68 -16.45
C PHE A 477 -22.86 -22.07 -15.18
N ASN A 478 -23.38 -21.07 -14.49
CA ASN A 478 -24.36 -21.23 -13.43
C ASN A 478 -25.75 -20.97 -14.02
N VAL A 479 -26.40 -22.03 -14.48
CA VAL A 479 -27.68 -21.92 -15.21
C VAL A 479 -28.84 -21.72 -14.23
N SER A 480 -29.67 -20.70 -14.49
CA SER A 480 -30.78 -20.31 -13.61
C SER A 480 -32.03 -19.93 -14.40
N THR A 481 -33.20 -20.18 -13.80
CA THR A 481 -34.51 -19.67 -14.27
C THR A 481 -34.97 -18.43 -13.50
N ASN A 482 -34.12 -17.90 -12.61
CA ASN A 482 -34.35 -16.65 -11.90
C ASN A 482 -33.43 -15.57 -12.46
N ARG A 483 -34.02 -14.46 -12.90
CA ARG A 483 -33.29 -13.31 -13.42
C ARG A 483 -32.62 -12.56 -12.27
N THR A 484 -31.31 -12.35 -12.36
CA THR A 484 -30.50 -11.66 -11.33
C THR A 484 -30.20 -10.19 -11.68
N GLY A 485 -30.40 -9.78 -12.94
CA GLY A 485 -30.03 -8.45 -13.43
C GLY A 485 -28.53 -8.28 -13.70
N THR A 486 -27.76 -9.37 -13.64
CA THR A 486 -26.32 -9.45 -13.97
C THR A 486 -26.05 -10.79 -14.67
N GLY A 487 -24.91 -10.93 -15.35
CA GLY A 487 -24.59 -12.16 -16.09
C GLY A 487 -25.09 -12.15 -17.54
N VAL A 488 -25.36 -13.33 -18.08
CA VAL A 488 -25.82 -13.53 -19.47
C VAL A 488 -27.27 -13.95 -19.47
N GLU A 489 -28.10 -13.29 -20.27
CA GLU A 489 -29.52 -13.61 -20.41
C GLU A 489 -29.84 -14.12 -21.80
N THR A 490 -30.69 -15.14 -21.92
CA THR A 490 -31.23 -15.58 -23.22
C THR A 490 -32.55 -14.88 -23.54
N ILE A 491 -32.73 -14.45 -24.79
CA ILE A 491 -34.05 -14.06 -25.33
C ILE A 491 -34.31 -14.74 -26.66
N TYR A 492 -35.58 -14.93 -26.98
CA TYR A 492 -36.05 -15.60 -28.20
C TYR A 492 -36.95 -14.64 -28.97
N LEU A 493 -36.58 -14.26 -30.19
CA LEU A 493 -37.30 -13.27 -30.98
C LEU A 493 -37.74 -13.82 -32.35
N ASP A 494 -39.00 -13.56 -32.69
CA ASP A 494 -39.51 -13.75 -34.04
C ASP A 494 -38.96 -12.66 -34.98
N GLY A 495 -38.44 -13.05 -36.14
CA GLY A 495 -37.98 -12.10 -37.18
C GLY A 495 -36.53 -11.60 -37.05
N LEU A 496 -35.73 -12.16 -36.13
CA LEU A 496 -34.28 -11.95 -36.12
C LEU A 496 -33.64 -12.58 -37.38
N PHE A 497 -32.71 -11.85 -38.00
CA PHE A 497 -31.97 -12.33 -39.17
C PHE A 497 -30.78 -13.23 -38.80
N GLN A 498 -30.16 -12.98 -37.64
CA GLN A 498 -29.03 -13.74 -37.11
C GLN A 498 -29.11 -13.81 -35.58
N ASP A 499 -28.62 -14.91 -35.03
CA ASP A 499 -28.37 -15.06 -33.59
C ASP A 499 -27.21 -14.16 -33.17
N ASN A 500 -27.26 -13.60 -31.96
CA ASN A 500 -26.29 -12.60 -31.55
C ASN A 500 -26.05 -12.55 -30.04
N TYR A 501 -24.77 -12.59 -29.66
CA TYR A 501 -24.30 -12.24 -28.33
C TYR A 501 -23.89 -10.75 -28.27
N GLY A 502 -24.27 -10.05 -27.20
CA GLY A 502 -23.77 -8.71 -26.96
C GLY A 502 -23.79 -8.29 -25.50
N VAL A 503 -22.69 -7.69 -25.04
CA VAL A 503 -22.60 -7.04 -23.73
C VAL A 503 -23.42 -5.74 -23.76
N LYS A 504 -24.36 -5.61 -22.82
CA LYS A 504 -25.26 -4.46 -22.70
C LYS A 504 -24.76 -3.46 -21.67
N GLU A 505 -24.18 -3.96 -20.58
CA GLU A 505 -23.64 -3.12 -19.51
C GLU A 505 -22.24 -3.60 -19.11
N TRP A 506 -21.40 -2.65 -18.75
CA TRP A 506 -20.02 -2.86 -18.35
C TRP A 506 -19.81 -2.32 -16.93
N THR A 507 -18.93 -2.96 -16.17
CA THR A 507 -18.42 -2.41 -14.91
C THR A 507 -17.57 -1.17 -15.18
N SER A 508 -17.26 -0.39 -14.13
CA SER A 508 -16.41 0.80 -14.24
C SER A 508 -14.97 0.50 -14.70
N ASP A 509 -14.50 -0.73 -14.48
CA ASP A 509 -13.21 -1.25 -14.94
C ASP A 509 -13.30 -2.01 -16.28
N TRP A 510 -14.45 -1.92 -16.97
CA TRP A 510 -14.71 -2.45 -18.31
C TRP A 510 -14.69 -3.97 -18.44
N TYR A 511 -15.27 -4.65 -17.45
CA TYR A 511 -15.66 -6.05 -17.57
C TYR A 511 -17.16 -6.16 -17.89
N PRO A 512 -17.58 -7.24 -18.57
CA PRO A 512 -18.99 -7.50 -18.78
C PRO A 512 -19.75 -7.55 -17.44
N TYR A 513 -20.85 -6.80 -17.36
CA TYR A 513 -21.73 -6.78 -16.18
C TYR A 513 -23.08 -7.42 -16.49
N LEU A 514 -23.63 -7.11 -17.66
CA LEU A 514 -24.85 -7.72 -18.20
C LEU A 514 -24.68 -7.94 -19.71
N ALA A 515 -24.98 -9.13 -20.21
CA ALA A 515 -25.02 -9.45 -21.63
C ALA A 515 -26.28 -10.22 -22.01
N LEU A 516 -26.55 -10.26 -23.32
CA LEU A 516 -27.72 -10.87 -23.90
C LEU A 516 -27.29 -11.82 -25.02
N ILE A 517 -27.87 -13.02 -25.06
CA ILE A 517 -27.88 -13.89 -26.22
C ILE A 517 -29.28 -13.83 -26.84
N GLU A 518 -29.34 -13.37 -28.08
CA GLU A 518 -30.55 -13.22 -28.86
C GLU A 518 -30.66 -14.38 -29.85
N PHE A 519 -31.56 -15.33 -29.57
CA PHE A 519 -31.79 -16.48 -30.44
C PHE A 519 -32.97 -16.25 -31.39
N ARG A 520 -32.76 -16.64 -32.65
CA ARG A 520 -33.83 -16.81 -33.63
C ARG A 520 -34.75 -17.95 -33.21
N THR A 521 -36.02 -17.78 -33.51
CA THR A 521 -37.08 -18.75 -33.21
C THR A 521 -37.49 -19.58 -34.43
N VAL A 522 -36.88 -19.32 -35.60
CA VAL A 522 -37.18 -20.00 -36.87
C VAL A 522 -35.87 -20.40 -37.53
N TYR A 523 -35.66 -21.72 -37.67
CA TYR A 523 -34.49 -22.30 -38.35
C TYR A 523 -34.94 -23.08 -39.58
N THR A 524 -34.10 -23.17 -40.60
CA THR A 524 -34.40 -23.97 -41.81
C THR A 524 -33.18 -24.82 -42.17
N PRO A 525 -33.24 -26.15 -41.98
CA PRO A 525 -34.33 -26.92 -41.33
C PRO A 525 -34.35 -26.71 -39.80
N ALA A 526 -35.54 -26.67 -39.20
CA ALA A 526 -35.72 -26.58 -37.75
C ALA A 526 -35.46 -27.95 -37.09
N THR A 527 -34.17 -28.25 -36.85
CA THR A 527 -33.75 -29.51 -36.22
C THR A 527 -33.01 -29.22 -34.92
N ALA A 528 -33.11 -30.15 -33.96
CA ALA A 528 -32.39 -30.07 -32.69
C ALA A 528 -30.88 -29.86 -32.90
N HIS A 529 -30.33 -30.49 -33.92
CA HIS A 529 -28.92 -30.38 -34.29
C HIS A 529 -28.49 -28.96 -34.69
N VAL A 530 -29.31 -28.27 -35.49
CA VAL A 530 -29.04 -26.88 -35.90
C VAL A 530 -29.13 -25.94 -34.69
N LEU A 531 -30.10 -26.18 -33.80
CA LEU A 531 -30.27 -25.40 -32.57
C LEU A 531 -29.09 -25.58 -31.61
N GLU A 532 -28.67 -26.82 -31.35
CA GLU A 532 -27.51 -27.14 -30.50
C GLU A 532 -26.23 -26.46 -30.99
N ARG A 533 -25.95 -26.57 -32.30
CA ARG A 533 -24.77 -25.94 -32.90
C ARG A 533 -24.80 -24.41 -32.75
N THR A 534 -25.97 -23.80 -32.94
CA THR A 534 -26.14 -22.35 -32.82
C THR A 534 -25.95 -21.89 -31.39
N ILE A 535 -26.58 -22.58 -30.42
CA ILE A 535 -26.40 -22.30 -28.99
C ILE A 535 -24.93 -22.43 -28.58
N ARG A 536 -24.24 -23.48 -29.05
CA ARG A 536 -22.82 -23.68 -28.74
C ARG A 536 -21.94 -22.55 -29.28
N HIS A 537 -22.25 -22.03 -30.46
CA HIS A 537 -21.58 -20.86 -31.04
C HIS A 537 -21.81 -19.60 -30.18
N GLU A 538 -23.05 -19.29 -29.82
CA GLU A 538 -23.36 -18.09 -29.02
C GLU A 538 -22.80 -18.16 -27.59
N LEU A 539 -22.78 -19.35 -26.97
CA LEU A 539 -22.12 -19.56 -25.69
C LEU A 539 -20.59 -19.40 -25.81
N GLY A 540 -20.01 -19.69 -26.97
CA GLY A 540 -18.61 -19.37 -27.28
C GLY A 540 -18.32 -17.85 -27.21
N HIS A 541 -19.23 -17.02 -27.73
CA HIS A 541 -19.13 -15.57 -27.59
C HIS A 541 -19.25 -15.11 -26.13
N ALA A 542 -20.12 -15.74 -25.34
CA ALA A 542 -20.21 -15.47 -23.91
C ALA A 542 -18.89 -15.76 -23.15
N LEU A 543 -18.05 -16.66 -23.67
CA LEU A 543 -16.71 -16.92 -23.14
C LEU A 543 -15.63 -15.94 -23.64
N GLY A 544 -16.01 -14.94 -24.43
CA GLY A 544 -15.09 -13.94 -24.98
C GLY A 544 -14.40 -14.36 -26.28
N LEU A 545 -14.90 -15.40 -26.97
CA LEU A 545 -14.40 -15.74 -28.30
C LEU A 545 -14.97 -14.81 -29.37
N ASN A 546 -14.12 -14.39 -30.30
CA ASN A 546 -14.47 -13.76 -31.57
C ASN A 546 -14.55 -14.82 -32.68
N HIS A 547 -14.79 -14.38 -33.91
CA HIS A 547 -14.91 -15.24 -35.07
C HIS A 547 -13.54 -15.63 -35.68
N SER A 548 -13.39 -16.93 -35.91
CA SER A 548 -12.38 -17.53 -36.77
C SER A 548 -12.69 -17.31 -38.25
N SER A 549 -11.63 -17.21 -39.06
CA SER A 549 -11.71 -17.25 -40.52
C SER A 549 -11.74 -18.68 -41.10
N SER A 550 -11.56 -19.70 -40.26
CA SER A 550 -11.51 -21.10 -40.67
C SER A 550 -12.90 -21.73 -40.72
N TYR A 551 -13.30 -22.27 -41.87
CA TYR A 551 -14.60 -22.95 -42.04
C TYR A 551 -14.72 -24.28 -41.28
N THR A 552 -13.62 -24.80 -40.77
CA THR A 552 -13.58 -26.02 -39.93
C THR A 552 -13.81 -25.73 -38.45
N HIS A 553 -13.91 -24.46 -38.06
CA HIS A 553 -14.11 -24.04 -36.66
C HIS A 553 -15.59 -23.78 -36.38
N LEU A 554 -15.99 -23.96 -35.12
CA LEU A 554 -17.36 -23.67 -34.71
C LEU A 554 -17.63 -22.17 -34.69
N MET A 555 -16.67 -21.38 -34.20
CA MET A 555 -16.72 -19.93 -34.13
C MET A 555 -16.39 -19.29 -35.49
N VAL A 556 -16.86 -19.83 -36.62
CA VAL A 556 -16.60 -19.22 -37.94
C VAL A 556 -17.42 -17.94 -38.15
N GLY A 557 -16.80 -16.90 -38.70
CA GLY A 557 -17.45 -15.62 -39.00
C GLY A 557 -18.06 -15.55 -40.40
N GLY A 558 -19.11 -14.73 -40.55
CA GLY A 558 -19.72 -14.38 -41.85
C GLY A 558 -20.50 -15.50 -42.53
N VAL A 559 -20.52 -16.71 -41.97
CA VAL A 559 -21.30 -17.85 -42.45
C VAL A 559 -21.85 -18.65 -41.27
N ALA A 560 -22.88 -19.46 -41.50
CA ALA A 560 -23.35 -20.41 -40.50
C ALA A 560 -22.29 -21.51 -40.25
N PRO A 561 -22.04 -21.90 -38.99
CA PRO A 561 -21.09 -22.96 -38.68
C PRO A 561 -21.43 -24.28 -39.38
N GLN A 562 -20.42 -24.97 -39.90
CA GLN A 562 -20.58 -26.26 -40.61
C GLN A 562 -20.23 -27.46 -39.73
N VAL A 563 -19.52 -27.23 -38.62
CA VAL A 563 -19.16 -28.22 -37.61
C VAL A 563 -20.00 -28.02 -36.35
N ASN A 564 -20.06 -29.03 -35.49
CA ASN A 564 -20.93 -29.02 -34.31
C ASN A 564 -20.18 -28.90 -32.99
N GLN A 565 -18.85 -28.95 -33.01
CA GLN A 565 -18.02 -28.93 -31.80
C GLN A 565 -16.87 -27.96 -32.00
N PHE A 566 -16.36 -27.40 -30.90
CA PHE A 566 -15.12 -26.64 -30.93
C PHE A 566 -13.98 -27.52 -31.43
N SER A 567 -13.15 -26.95 -32.30
CA SER A 567 -11.86 -27.53 -32.66
C SER A 567 -10.90 -27.52 -31.47
N GLU A 568 -9.86 -28.34 -31.54
CA GLU A 568 -8.75 -28.33 -30.57
C GLU A 568 -8.11 -26.94 -30.48
N ASP A 569 -8.00 -26.22 -31.59
CA ASP A 569 -7.45 -24.87 -31.64
C ASP A 569 -8.30 -23.90 -30.80
N GLU A 570 -9.63 -23.94 -30.96
CA GLU A 570 -10.57 -23.09 -30.21
C GLU A 570 -10.56 -23.45 -28.71
N ILE A 571 -10.51 -24.73 -28.37
CA ILE A 571 -10.44 -25.19 -26.97
C ILE A 571 -9.16 -24.66 -26.29
N ALA A 572 -8.01 -24.69 -26.97
CA ALA A 572 -6.77 -24.15 -26.41
C ALA A 572 -6.85 -22.64 -26.18
N VAL A 573 -7.53 -21.89 -27.06
CA VAL A 573 -7.77 -20.45 -26.84
C VAL A 573 -8.57 -20.22 -25.55
N ILE A 574 -9.68 -20.95 -25.36
CA ILE A 574 -10.52 -20.78 -24.16
C ILE A 574 -9.71 -21.13 -22.90
N ARG A 575 -8.96 -22.24 -22.91
CA ARG A 575 -8.10 -22.63 -21.78
C ARG A 575 -7.06 -21.56 -21.44
N CYS A 576 -6.35 -21.05 -22.45
CA CYS A 576 -5.41 -19.95 -22.27
C CYS A 576 -6.09 -18.71 -21.68
N LEU A 577 -7.22 -18.31 -22.26
CA LEU A 577 -7.97 -17.13 -21.88
C LEU A 577 -8.45 -17.19 -20.41
N TYR A 578 -8.82 -18.36 -19.91
CA TYR A 578 -9.33 -18.52 -18.54
C TYR A 578 -8.29 -18.81 -17.46
N ASN A 579 -7.05 -19.13 -17.83
CA ASN A 579 -5.92 -19.26 -16.90
C ASN A 579 -5.03 -18.01 -16.82
N ILE A 580 -5.26 -16.99 -17.65
CA ILE A 580 -4.62 -15.68 -17.50
C ILE A 580 -5.41 -14.77 -16.56
N PRO A 581 -4.73 -13.85 -15.84
CA PRO A 581 -5.37 -12.93 -14.92
C PRO A 581 -6.21 -11.88 -15.65
N ARG A 582 -7.11 -11.23 -14.91
CA ARG A 582 -7.88 -10.08 -15.40
C ARG A 582 -6.97 -8.99 -15.97
N GLY A 583 -7.27 -8.56 -17.19
CA GLY A 583 -6.64 -7.36 -17.79
C GLY A 583 -5.28 -7.66 -18.41
N PHE A 584 -4.96 -8.94 -18.57
CA PHE A 584 -3.79 -9.43 -19.26
C PHE A 584 -3.67 -8.87 -20.67
N ASP A 585 -2.48 -8.40 -21.04
CA ASP A 585 -2.21 -7.78 -22.33
C ASP A 585 -1.42 -8.73 -23.23
N ASN A 586 -2.10 -9.26 -24.25
CA ASN A 586 -1.50 -10.21 -25.17
C ASN A 586 -0.52 -9.58 -26.18
N ARG A 587 -0.36 -8.24 -26.24
CA ARG A 587 0.66 -7.57 -27.07
C ARG A 587 2.07 -7.69 -26.51
N LEU A 588 2.19 -8.01 -25.24
CA LEU A 588 3.46 -8.16 -24.55
C LEU A 588 4.19 -9.45 -24.96
N PHE A 589 3.54 -10.31 -25.75
CA PHE A 589 4.14 -11.51 -26.32
C PHE A 589 4.80 -11.24 -27.67
N LEU A 590 6.01 -11.78 -27.83
CA LEU A 590 6.80 -11.65 -29.04
C LEU A 590 7.08 -13.02 -29.65
N ARG A 591 7.10 -13.04 -30.98
CA ARG A 591 7.65 -14.16 -31.74
C ARG A 591 9.15 -13.94 -31.84
N ARG A 592 9.95 -14.92 -31.43
CA ARG A 592 11.40 -14.94 -31.68
C ARG A 592 11.76 -15.84 -32.84
#